data_AF-A0A242K825-F1
#
_entry.id   AF-A0A242K825-F1
#
_cell.length_a   1.000
_cell.length_b   1.000
_cell.length_c   1.000
_cell.angle_alpha   90.00
_cell.angle_beta   90.00
_cell.angle_gamma   90.00
#
_symmetry.space_group_name_H-M   'P 1'
#
loop_
_entity.id
_entity.type
_entity.pdbx_description
1 polymer ?
#
loop_
_entity_poly.entity_id
_entity_poly.type
_entity_poly.pdbx_seq_one_letter_code
_entity_poly.pdbx_strand_id
1 'polypeptide(L)'
;MRFLGLTLGEIATLIGLLGGGFSGIMFLFKAIVIAPLKSSIDSLEKSVTIFSRQLEESKADRQILHQRINKMDVRVTILEEHDKWEETHRKGGQHEQ
;
A
#
# COMPACT_ATOMS: atom_id res chain seq x y z
N MET A 1 47.93 40.32 17.67
CA MET A 1 46.78 40.74 18.49
C MET A 1 46.33 39.56 19.33
N ARG A 2 46.15 39.75 20.64
CA ARG A 2 45.61 38.74 21.56
C ARG A 2 44.16 39.11 21.89
N PHE A 3 43.25 38.15 21.82
CA PHE A 3 41.83 38.32 22.15
C PHE A 3 41.46 37.28 23.19
N LEU A 4 40.87 37.68 24.33
CA LEU A 4 40.59 36.79 25.47
C LEU A 4 41.83 36.03 25.99
N GLY A 5 43.02 36.62 25.90
CA GLY A 5 44.28 36.00 26.34
C GLY A 5 44.89 35.00 25.34
N LEU A 6 44.15 34.61 24.30
CA LEU A 6 44.60 33.71 23.25
C LEU A 6 45.09 34.47 22.01
N THR A 7 46.05 33.89 21.31
CA THR A 7 46.48 34.37 20.00
C THR A 7 45.43 34.03 18.94
N LEU A 8 45.37 34.83 17.86
CA LEU A 8 44.43 34.62 16.76
C LEU A 8 44.50 33.18 16.18
N GLY A 9 45.71 32.60 16.16
CA GLY A 9 45.95 31.23 15.70
C GLY A 9 45.33 30.18 16.63
N GLU A 10 45.41 30.37 17.95
CA GLU A 10 44.81 29.44 18.93
C GLU A 10 43.27 29.47 18.85
N ILE A 11 42.66 30.64 18.62
CA ILE A 11 41.21 30.77 18.42
C ILE A 11 40.76 30.05 17.15
N ALA A 12 41.50 30.22 16.04
CA ALA A 12 41.19 29.53 14.79
C ALA A 12 41.30 28.00 14.92
N THR A 13 42.30 27.53 15.68
CA THR A 13 42.50 26.10 15.94
C THR A 13 41.39 25.53 16.83
N LEU A 14 40.94 26.29 17.84
CA LEU A 14 39.83 25.90 18.72
C LEU A 14 38.49 25.82 17.95
N ILE A 15 38.20 26.79 17.08
CA ILE A 15 37.00 26.79 16.24
C ILE A 15 37.08 25.66 15.20
N GLY A 16 38.25 25.43 14.60
CA GLY A 16 38.48 24.31 13.68
C GLY A 16 38.32 22.94 14.35
N LEU A 17 38.76 22.80 15.61
CA LEU A 17 38.61 21.57 16.38
C LEU A 17 37.17 21.34 16.83
N LEU A 18 36.47 22.39 17.28
CA LEU A 18 35.04 22.31 17.65
C LEU A 18 34.15 22.07 16.42
N GLY A 19 34.38 22.81 15.32
CA GLY A 19 33.63 22.64 14.07
C GLY A 19 33.95 21.33 13.35
N GLY A 20 35.23 20.93 13.34
CA GLY A 20 35.68 19.65 12.78
C GLY A 20 35.23 18.44 13.60
N GLY A 21 35.26 18.55 14.93
CA GLY A 21 34.77 17.51 15.85
C GLY A 21 33.26 17.30 15.75
N PHE A 22 32.49 18.39 15.64
CA PHE A 22 31.04 18.30 15.39
C PHE A 22 30.71 17.70 14.02
N SER A 23 31.53 17.95 13.00
CA SER A 23 31.33 17.40 11.65
C SER A 23 31.35 15.86 11.65
N GLY A 24 32.28 15.24 12.37
CA GLY A 24 32.37 13.78 12.47
C GLY A 24 31.15 13.16 13.18
N ILE A 25 30.71 13.76 14.28
CA ILE A 25 29.51 13.31 15.01
C ILE A 25 28.26 13.47 14.16
N MET A 26 28.12 14.60 13.45
CA MET A 26 26.99 14.86 12.55
C MET A 26 26.96 13.91 11.36
N PHE A 27 28.14 13.55 10.82
CA PHE A 27 28.27 12.54 9.77
C PHE A 27 27.80 11.16 10.24
N LEU A 28 28.26 10.72 11.41
CA LEU A 28 27.83 9.46 12.01
C LEU A 28 26.34 9.44 12.32
N PHE A 29 25.79 10.54 12.85
CA PHE A 29 24.35 10.67 13.08
C PHE A 29 23.55 10.56 11.77
N LYS A 30 23.99 11.23 10.70
CA LYS A 30 23.38 11.09 9.37
C LYS A 30 23.42 9.65 8.87
N ALA A 31 24.54 8.98 9.00
CA ALA A 31 24.73 7.62 8.49
C ALA A 31 23.95 6.56 9.29
N ILE A 32 23.90 6.69 10.61
CA ILE A 32 23.28 5.69 11.50
C ILE A 32 21.78 5.94 11.68
N VAL A 33 21.35 7.22 11.73
CA VAL A 33 19.95 7.56 12.03
C VAL A 33 19.20 7.98 10.78
N ILE A 34 19.70 9.00 10.07
CA ILE A 34 18.93 9.61 8.98
C ILE A 34 18.84 8.69 7.76
N ALA A 35 19.94 8.06 7.35
CA ALA A 35 19.96 7.22 6.16
C ALA A 35 19.03 5.98 6.28
N PRO A 36 19.04 5.21 7.38
CA PRO A 36 18.11 4.09 7.55
C PRO A 36 16.66 4.55 7.68
N LEU A 37 16.41 5.67 8.36
CA LEU A 37 15.06 6.23 8.50
C LEU A 37 14.50 6.66 7.15
N LYS A 38 15.30 7.35 6.34
CA LYS A 38 14.92 7.73 4.97
C LYS A 38 14.62 6.49 4.12
N SER A 39 15.48 5.48 4.17
CA SER A 39 15.26 4.24 3.44
C SER A 39 13.98 3.51 3.87
N SER A 40 13.63 3.58 5.16
CA SER A 40 12.41 2.97 5.71
C SER A 40 11.16 3.74 5.32
N ILE A 41 11.24 5.07 5.23
CA ILE A 41 10.16 5.92 4.73
C ILE A 41 9.95 5.64 3.24
N ASP A 42 11.02 5.62 2.44
CA ASP A 42 10.95 5.36 1.00
C ASP A 42 10.36 3.96 0.71
N SER A 43 10.68 2.95 1.53
CA SER A 43 10.11 1.60 1.40
C SER A 43 8.64 1.53 1.83
N LEU A 44 8.26 2.28 2.87
CA LEU A 44 6.88 2.40 3.31
C LEU A 44 6.02 3.09 2.25
N GLU A 45 6.49 4.18 1.66
CA GLU A 45 5.80 4.90 0.59
C GLU A 45 5.54 3.99 -0.63
N LYS A 46 6.55 3.21 -1.04
CA LYS A 46 6.39 2.20 -2.08
C LYS A 46 5.36 1.14 -1.70
N SER A 47 5.41 0.65 -0.47
CA SER A 47 4.48 -0.37 0.03
C SER A 47 3.03 0.14 0.05
N VAL A 48 2.82 1.39 0.49
CA VAL A 48 1.51 2.06 0.49
C VAL A 48 1.00 2.27 -0.93
N THR A 49 1.87 2.64 -1.87
CA THR A 49 1.51 2.79 -3.28
C THR A 49 1.07 1.46 -3.89
N ILE A 50 1.82 0.38 -3.64
CA ILE A 50 1.48 -0.96 -4.12
C ILE A 50 0.16 -1.43 -3.48
N PHE A 51 0.00 -1.24 -2.18
CA PHE A 51 -1.21 -1.61 -1.46
C PHE A 51 -2.44 -0.84 -1.98
N SER A 52 -2.28 0.46 -2.27
CA SER A 52 -3.36 1.27 -2.84
C SER A 52 -3.79 0.77 -4.21
N ARG A 53 -2.81 0.40 -5.06
CA ARG A 53 -3.07 -0.21 -6.36
C ARG A 53 -3.76 -1.57 -6.23
N GLN A 54 -3.31 -2.43 -5.32
CA GLN A 54 -3.95 -3.72 -5.05
C GLN A 54 -5.39 -3.55 -4.53
N LEU A 55 -5.68 -2.51 -3.74
CA LEU A 55 -7.04 -2.20 -3.32
C LEU A 55 -7.92 -1.76 -4.50
N GLU A 56 -7.37 -0.99 -5.43
CA GLU A 56 -8.09 -0.58 -6.64
C GLU A 56 -8.37 -1.79 -7.56
N GLU A 57 -7.37 -2.63 -7.79
CA GLU A 57 -7.51 -3.90 -8.52
C GLU A 57 -8.54 -4.81 -7.82
N SER A 58 -8.50 -4.93 -6.49
CA SER A 58 -9.48 -5.71 -5.73
C SER A 58 -10.91 -5.17 -5.85
N LYS A 59 -11.09 -3.84 -5.89
CA LYS A 59 -12.40 -3.23 -6.12
C LYS A 59 -12.93 -3.56 -7.52
N ALA A 60 -12.07 -3.49 -8.53
CA ALA A 60 -12.44 -3.85 -9.91
C ALA A 60 -12.85 -5.33 -10.00
N ASP A 61 -12.07 -6.23 -9.40
CA ASP A 61 -12.37 -7.66 -9.36
C ASP A 61 -13.71 -7.95 -8.68
N ARG A 62 -14.02 -7.27 -7.57
CA ARG A 62 -15.32 -7.39 -6.90
C ARG A 62 -16.47 -6.97 -7.82
N GLN A 63 -16.32 -5.89 -8.58
CA GLN A 63 -17.35 -5.46 -9.53
C GLN A 63 -17.60 -6.52 -10.62
N ILE A 64 -16.54 -7.09 -11.17
CA ILE A 64 -16.65 -8.18 -12.16
C ILE A 64 -17.33 -9.40 -11.52
N LEU A 65 -16.96 -9.76 -10.29
CA LEU A 65 -17.56 -10.87 -9.57
C LEU A 65 -19.07 -10.64 -9.36
N HIS A 66 -19.48 -9.44 -8.95
CA HIS A 66 -20.89 -9.07 -8.80
C HIS A 66 -21.66 -9.20 -10.12
N GLN A 67 -21.09 -8.75 -11.24
CA GLN A 67 -21.72 -8.92 -12.55
C GLN A 67 -21.88 -10.40 -12.93
N ARG A 68 -20.86 -11.23 -12.66
CA ARG A 68 -20.91 -12.67 -12.91
C ARG A 68 -21.96 -13.37 -12.06
N ILE A 69 -22.04 -13.02 -10.77
CA ILE A 69 -23.08 -13.55 -9.86
C ILE A 69 -24.46 -13.17 -10.37
N ASN A 70 -24.70 -11.90 -10.72
CA ASN A 70 -25.99 -11.45 -11.24
C ASN A 70 -26.39 -12.22 -12.52
N LYS A 71 -25.44 -12.43 -13.43
CA LYS A 71 -25.70 -13.23 -14.65
C LYS A 71 -26.01 -14.70 -14.34
N MET A 72 -25.37 -15.26 -13.30
CA MET A 72 -25.62 -16.63 -12.86
C MET A 72 -27.00 -16.74 -12.21
N ASP A 73 -27.37 -15.79 -11.38
CA ASP A 73 -28.67 -15.71 -10.72
C ASP A 73 -29.82 -15.70 -11.75
N VAL A 74 -29.72 -14.83 -12.77
CA VAL A 74 -30.68 -14.80 -13.89
C VAL A 74 -30.78 -16.16 -14.59
N ARG A 75 -29.67 -16.86 -14.80
CA ARG A 75 -29.67 -18.18 -15.44
C ARG A 75 -30.34 -19.23 -14.56
N VAL A 76 -30.12 -19.19 -13.24
CA VAL A 76 -30.77 -20.08 -12.29
C VAL A 76 -32.27 -19.83 -12.30
N THR A 77 -32.72 -18.58 -12.23
CA THR A 77 -34.16 -18.24 -12.30
C THR A 77 -34.82 -18.80 -13.56
N ILE A 78 -34.18 -18.63 -14.73
CA ILE A 78 -34.72 -19.15 -16.00
C ILE A 78 -34.82 -20.69 -15.96
N LEU A 79 -33.81 -21.37 -15.42
CA LEU A 79 -33.82 -22.83 -15.29
C LEU A 79 -34.90 -23.30 -14.31
N GLU A 80 -35.08 -22.62 -13.17
CA GLU A 80 -36.14 -22.93 -12.22
C GLU A 80 -37.54 -22.73 -12.82
N GLU A 81 -37.73 -21.70 -13.65
CA GLU A 81 -38.98 -21.48 -14.38
C GLU A 81 -39.23 -22.58 -15.41
N HIS A 82 -38.19 -22.99 -16.13
CA HIS A 82 -38.26 -24.09 -17.09
C HIS A 82 -38.62 -25.42 -16.41
N ASP A 83 -37.96 -25.77 -15.30
CA ASP A 83 -38.24 -26.99 -14.55
C ASP A 83 -39.68 -27.00 -14.01
N LYS A 84 -40.18 -25.86 -13.50
CA LYS A 84 -41.59 -25.72 -13.09
C LYS A 84 -42.55 -25.92 -14.26
N TRP A 85 -42.22 -25.38 -15.44
CA TRP A 85 -43.01 -25.56 -16.64
C TRP A 85 -43.04 -27.03 -17.07
N GLU A 86 -41.90 -27.72 -17.06
CA GLU A 86 -41.85 -29.16 -17.38
C GLU A 86 -42.63 -30.01 -16.37
N GLU A 87 -42.53 -29.72 -15.07
CA GLU A 87 -43.28 -30.45 -14.04
C GLU A 87 -44.79 -30.29 -14.20
N THR A 88 -45.27 -29.11 -14.56
CA THR A 88 -46.70 -28.85 -14.79
C THR A 88 -47.21 -29.59 -16.03
N HIS A 89 -46.43 -29.61 -17.12
CA HIS A 89 -46.78 -30.37 -18.33
C HIS A 89 -46.76 -31.88 -18.10
N ARG A 90 -45.77 -32.37 -17.34
CA ARG A 90 -45.68 -33.80 -16.98
C ARG A 90 -46.86 -34.24 -16.11
N LYS A 91 -47.30 -33.41 -15.16
CA LYS A 91 -48.47 -33.71 -14.31
C LYS A 91 -49.79 -33.58 -15.07
N GLY A 92 -49.92 -32.60 -15.97
CA GLY A 92 -51.10 -32.44 -16.83
C GLY A 92 -51.31 -33.61 -17.78
N GLY A 93 -50.26 -34.09 -18.43
CA GLY A 93 -50.32 -35.24 -19.33
C GLY A 93 -50.57 -36.60 -18.65
N GLN A 94 -50.43 -36.70 -17.33
CA GLN A 94 -50.79 -37.90 -16.54
C GLN A 94 -52.26 -37.93 -16.10
N HIS A 95 -52.99 -36.82 -16.18
CA HIS A 95 -54.42 -36.77 -15.83
C HIS A 95 -55.35 -36.93 -17.04
N GLU A 96 -54.82 -36.94 -18.26
CA GLU A 96 -55.58 -37.11 -19.52
C GLU A 96 -55.46 -38.52 -20.14
N GLN A 97 -54.84 -39.47 -19.44
CA GLN A 97 -54.83 -40.91 -19.77
C GLN A 97 -55.55 -41.71 -18.68
#